data_AF-A0A1Z3HQS1-F1
#
_entry.id   AF-A0A1Z3HQS1-F1
#
_cell.length_a   1.000
_cell.length_b   1.000
_cell.length_c   1.000
_cell.angle_alpha   90.00
_cell.angle_beta   90.00
_cell.angle_gamma   90.00
#
_symmetry.space_group_name_H-M   'P 1'
#
loop_
_entity.id
_entity.type
_entity.pdbx_description
1 polymer ?
#
loop_
_entity_poly.entity_id
_entity_poly.type
_entity_poly.pdbx_seq_one_letter_code
_entity_poly.pdbx_strand_id
1 'polypeptide(L)'
;MGKKTRDYWNPLFGSIKPRKVSFLTPPATRRLLTQPCLDFPLDYTQDTLDEIVRLTAGQPYLVQLIGQNLVAQFNHQVFEAGQDPNRPIAMADLQAVIQSPEFFQDGGAYFTGIWRQAEDSSLAGQPEILFQLCQRDLSVSELVEATGLAHQQVEAALATLISHDVIHATAAGRYAFTVELMRRWVQRRLRRILGKKMP
;
A
#
# COMPACT_ATOMS: atom_id res chain seq x y z
N MET A 1 -13.05 -42.08 -21.34
CA MET A 1 -14.04 -40.99 -21.15
C MET A 1 -13.64 -40.24 -19.88
N GLY A 2 -13.31 -38.94 -19.81
CA GLY A 2 -13.21 -37.86 -20.77
C GLY A 2 -12.11 -36.87 -20.33
N LYS A 3 -11.44 -36.28 -21.32
CA LYS A 3 -10.29 -35.36 -21.21
C LYS A 3 -10.72 -33.94 -20.86
N LYS A 4 -9.89 -33.27 -20.06
CA LYS A 4 -9.44 -31.86 -20.12
C LYS A 4 -10.50 -30.82 -20.56
N THR A 5 -11.02 -30.09 -19.58
CA THR A 5 -11.55 -28.74 -19.76
C THR A 5 -10.38 -27.81 -20.12
N ARG A 6 -10.05 -27.74 -21.41
CA ARG A 6 -9.07 -26.80 -21.97
C ARG A 6 -9.70 -25.41 -22.03
N ASP A 7 -9.07 -24.47 -21.34
CA ASP A 7 -8.74 -23.12 -21.80
C ASP A 7 -9.71 -22.47 -22.78
N TYR A 8 -10.81 -21.91 -22.26
CA TYR A 8 -11.52 -20.81 -22.92
C TYR A 8 -10.95 -19.48 -22.42
N TRP A 9 -9.67 -19.22 -22.73
CA TRP A 9 -9.04 -17.91 -22.53
C TRP A 9 -8.88 -17.23 -23.89
N ASN A 10 -9.56 -16.09 -24.00
CA ASN A 10 -10.00 -15.41 -25.21
C ASN A 10 -8.84 -14.84 -26.09
N PRO A 11 -8.91 -14.94 -27.44
CA PRO A 11 -7.98 -14.27 -28.37
C PRO A 11 -7.92 -12.73 -28.27
N LEU A 12 -8.84 -12.06 -27.57
CA LEU A 12 -8.87 -10.60 -27.40
C LEU A 12 -7.69 -10.01 -26.58
N PHE A 13 -6.89 -10.84 -25.93
CA PHE A 13 -5.76 -10.38 -25.10
C PHE A 13 -4.39 -10.46 -25.80
N GLY A 14 -4.34 -10.87 -27.08
CA GLY A 14 -3.11 -10.96 -27.88
C GLY A 14 -2.40 -9.63 -28.13
N SER A 15 -2.92 -8.51 -27.63
CA SER A 15 -2.30 -7.18 -27.74
C SER A 15 -2.49 -6.31 -26.49
N ILE A 16 -2.55 -6.88 -25.29
CA ILE A 16 -2.37 -6.06 -24.08
C ILE A 16 -0.90 -5.67 -23.99
N LYS A 17 -0.58 -4.40 -24.20
CA LYS A 17 0.67 -3.81 -23.71
C LYS A 17 0.40 -3.31 -22.28
N PRO A 18 0.83 -4.04 -21.23
CA PRO A 18 0.64 -3.56 -19.86
C PRO A 18 1.38 -2.22 -19.72
N ARG A 19 0.63 -1.16 -19.45
CA ARG A 19 1.19 0.14 -19.10
C ARG A 19 1.28 0.19 -17.58
N LYS A 20 2.49 0.28 -17.05
CA LYS A 20 2.71 0.53 -15.63
C LYS A 20 2.10 1.90 -15.31
N VAL A 21 1.05 1.91 -14.49
CA VAL A 21 0.50 3.15 -13.93
C VAL A 21 1.48 3.60 -12.86
N SER A 22 2.14 4.74 -13.09
CA SER A 22 3.05 5.32 -12.11
C SER A 22 2.27 5.92 -10.94
N PHE A 23 2.98 6.19 -9.86
CA PHE A 23 2.38 6.87 -8.71
C PHE A 23 2.03 8.31 -9.10
N LEU A 24 0.98 8.84 -8.49
CA LEU A 24 0.59 10.24 -8.62
C LEU A 24 1.62 11.13 -7.94
N THR A 25 1.90 12.28 -8.54
CA THR A 25 2.68 13.32 -7.86
C THR A 25 1.89 13.88 -6.67
N PRO A 26 2.55 14.47 -5.66
CA PRO A 26 1.83 15.10 -4.54
C PRO A 26 0.73 16.08 -4.98
N PRO A 27 0.93 16.98 -5.97
CA PRO A 27 -0.15 17.83 -6.47
C PRO A 27 -1.29 17.05 -7.13
N ALA A 28 -0.98 15.99 -7.88
CA ALA A 28 -2.01 15.16 -8.52
C ALA A 28 -2.83 14.37 -7.49
N THR A 29 -2.19 13.85 -6.43
CA THR A 29 -2.85 13.20 -5.30
C THR A 29 -3.82 14.15 -4.61
N ARG A 30 -3.38 15.39 -4.30
CA ARG A 30 -4.26 16.41 -3.69
C ARG A 30 -5.46 16.71 -4.57
N ARG A 31 -5.21 16.97 -5.86
CA ARG A 31 -6.27 17.28 -6.82
C ARG A 31 -7.28 16.15 -6.96
N LEU A 32 -6.83 14.89 -6.93
CA LEU A 32 -7.73 13.74 -6.96
C LEU A 32 -8.65 13.69 -5.73
N LEU A 33 -8.16 14.11 -4.56
CA LEU A 33 -8.95 14.14 -3.32
C LEU A 33 -9.90 15.33 -3.25
N THR A 34 -9.44 16.52 -3.64
CA THR A 34 -10.22 17.76 -3.51
C THR A 34 -11.11 18.06 -4.71
N GLN A 35 -10.84 17.44 -5.86
CA GLN A 35 -11.59 17.68 -7.10
C GLN A 35 -11.71 16.40 -7.95
N PRO A 36 -12.25 15.30 -7.40
CA PRO A 36 -12.48 14.07 -8.15
C PRO A 36 -13.51 14.24 -9.28
N CYS A 37 -14.43 15.18 -9.12
CA CYS A 37 -15.42 15.59 -10.11
C CYS A 37 -15.65 17.11 -10.05
N LEU A 38 -16.46 17.63 -10.98
CA LEU A 38 -16.95 19.01 -10.89
C LEU A 38 -17.77 19.18 -9.60
N ASP A 39 -17.62 20.33 -8.95
CA ASP A 39 -18.39 20.75 -7.78
C ASP A 39 -18.36 19.76 -6.59
N PHE A 40 -17.21 19.11 -6.35
CA PHE A 40 -17.03 18.26 -5.19
C PHE A 40 -17.05 19.09 -3.89
N PRO A 41 -17.99 18.85 -2.95
CA PRO A 41 -18.28 19.80 -1.87
C PRO A 41 -17.41 19.62 -0.62
N LEU A 42 -16.51 18.63 -0.58
CA LEU A 42 -15.71 18.34 0.61
C LEU A 42 -14.37 19.05 0.57
N ASP A 43 -14.13 19.85 1.62
CA ASP A 43 -12.83 20.46 1.89
C ASP A 43 -11.95 19.57 2.78
N TYR A 44 -10.65 19.78 2.68
CA TYR A 44 -9.65 19.09 3.49
C TYR A 44 -8.70 20.11 4.10
N THR A 45 -8.29 19.83 5.34
CA THR A 45 -7.15 20.51 5.95
C THR A 45 -5.85 20.12 5.23
N GLN A 46 -4.89 21.06 5.15
CA GLN A 46 -3.65 20.86 4.39
C GLN A 46 -2.76 19.76 4.96
N ASP A 47 -2.67 19.66 6.29
CA ASP A 47 -1.93 18.61 7.00
C ASP A 47 -2.51 17.22 6.74
N THR A 48 -3.84 17.10 6.61
CA THR A 48 -4.49 15.86 6.22
C THR A 48 -4.11 15.45 4.81
N LEU A 49 -4.12 16.38 3.86
CA LEU A 49 -3.68 16.12 2.49
C LEU A 49 -2.20 15.72 2.43
N ASP A 50 -1.33 16.41 3.17
CA ASP A 50 0.10 16.09 3.30
C ASP A 50 0.29 14.66 3.80
N GLU A 51 -0.46 14.28 4.84
CA GLU A 51 -0.36 12.95 5.43
C GLU A 51 -0.90 11.87 4.48
N ILE A 52 -1.98 12.11 3.73
CA ILE A 52 -2.46 11.14 2.72
C ILE A 52 -1.40 10.94 1.63
N VAL A 53 -0.77 12.00 1.15
CA VAL A 53 0.35 11.90 0.20
C VAL A 53 1.47 11.04 0.80
N ARG A 54 1.87 11.30 2.04
CA ARG A 54 2.95 10.56 2.70
C ARG A 54 2.60 9.09 2.92
N LEU A 55 1.38 8.79 3.36
CA LEU A 55 0.90 7.44 3.65
C LEU A 55 0.82 6.57 2.39
N THR A 56 0.37 7.16 1.28
CA THR A 56 0.10 6.45 0.03
C THR A 56 1.25 6.52 -0.96
N ALA A 57 2.18 7.46 -0.79
CA ALA A 57 3.16 7.88 -1.78
C ALA A 57 2.52 8.29 -3.14
N GLY A 58 1.22 8.58 -3.17
CA GLY A 58 0.46 8.82 -4.40
C GLY A 58 0.07 7.55 -5.16
N GLN A 59 0.15 6.36 -4.54
CA GLN A 59 -0.32 5.14 -5.18
C GLN A 59 -1.84 5.25 -5.45
N PRO A 60 -2.30 5.19 -6.73
CA PRO A 60 -3.66 5.59 -7.10
C PRO A 60 -4.77 4.83 -6.36
N TYR A 61 -4.61 3.51 -6.20
CA TYR A 61 -5.60 2.68 -5.53
C TYR A 61 -5.74 3.04 -4.05
N LEU A 62 -4.63 3.26 -3.34
CA LEU A 62 -4.65 3.62 -1.92
C LEU A 62 -5.17 5.04 -1.69
N VAL A 63 -4.86 5.97 -2.59
CA VAL A 63 -5.45 7.33 -2.56
C VAL A 63 -6.96 7.23 -2.70
N GLN A 64 -7.44 6.44 -3.67
CA GLN A 64 -8.87 6.23 -3.89
C GLN A 64 -9.54 5.52 -2.71
N LEU A 65 -8.90 4.49 -2.15
CA LEU A 65 -9.41 3.75 -0.99
C LEU A 65 -9.57 4.67 0.23
N ILE A 66 -8.57 5.52 0.51
CA ILE A 66 -8.67 6.53 1.57
C ILE A 66 -9.81 7.51 1.28
N GLY A 67 -9.87 8.06 0.06
CA GLY A 67 -10.90 9.02 -0.32
C GLY A 67 -12.31 8.45 -0.14
N GLN A 68 -12.55 7.22 -0.60
CA GLN A 68 -13.83 6.52 -0.45
C GLN A 68 -14.22 6.35 1.02
N ASN A 69 -13.30 5.91 1.88
CA ASN A 69 -13.56 5.72 3.30
C ASN A 69 -13.83 7.05 4.02
N LEU A 70 -13.07 8.10 3.69
CA LEU A 70 -13.27 9.44 4.26
C LEU A 70 -14.65 10.01 3.88
N VAL A 71 -15.06 9.89 2.62
CA VAL A 71 -16.38 10.33 2.16
C VAL A 71 -17.49 9.55 2.88
N ALA A 72 -17.35 8.24 2.99
CA ALA A 72 -18.33 7.40 3.68
C ALA A 72 -18.46 7.78 5.16
N GLN A 73 -17.34 7.94 5.85
CA GLN A 73 -17.31 8.36 7.26
C GLN A 73 -17.90 9.76 7.45
N PHE A 74 -17.53 10.72 6.59
CA PHE A 74 -18.03 12.09 6.65
C PHE A 74 -19.55 12.13 6.48
N ASN A 75 -20.07 11.42 5.48
CA ASN A 75 -21.51 11.32 5.24
C ASN A 75 -22.25 10.76 6.46
N HIS A 76 -21.76 9.67 7.05
CA HIS A 76 -22.35 9.12 8.28
C HIS A 76 -22.36 10.14 9.42
N GLN A 77 -21.26 10.88 9.64
CA GLN A 77 -21.18 11.88 10.71
C GLN A 77 -22.12 13.07 10.49
N VAL A 78 -22.30 13.52 9.25
CA VAL A 78 -23.22 14.62 8.92
C VAL A 78 -24.67 14.17 9.05
N PHE A 79 -25.04 13.06 8.41
CA PHE A 79 -26.44 12.63 8.32
C PHE A 79 -26.94 11.91 9.57
N GLU A 80 -26.11 11.15 10.27
CA GLU A 80 -26.53 10.35 11.44
C GLU A 80 -26.12 10.99 12.77
N ALA A 81 -24.97 11.67 12.82
CA ALA A 81 -24.46 12.29 14.06
C ALA A 81 -24.67 13.81 14.13
N GLY A 82 -25.27 14.43 13.10
CA GLY A 82 -25.62 15.85 13.09
C GLY A 82 -24.42 16.80 13.10
N GLN A 83 -23.26 16.37 12.60
CA GLN A 83 -22.10 17.25 12.47
C GLN A 83 -22.29 18.30 11.37
N ASP A 84 -21.55 19.41 11.47
CA ASP A 84 -21.58 20.49 10.48
C ASP A 84 -21.13 19.99 9.09
N PRO A 85 -21.98 20.08 8.05
CA PRO A 85 -21.63 19.65 6.69
C PRO A 85 -20.55 20.51 6.02
N ASN A 86 -20.24 21.71 6.55
CA ASN A 86 -19.22 22.59 5.97
C ASN A 86 -17.85 22.45 6.63
N ARG A 87 -17.72 21.57 7.63
CA ARG A 87 -16.42 21.35 8.27
C ARG A 87 -15.46 20.66 7.30
N PRO A 88 -14.17 21.02 7.29
CA PRO A 88 -13.20 20.29 6.50
C PRO A 88 -12.93 18.90 7.10
N ILE A 89 -12.54 17.95 6.25
CA ILE A 89 -11.94 16.68 6.66
C ILE A 89 -10.58 16.96 7.32
N ALA A 90 -10.42 16.46 8.52
CA ALA A 90 -9.27 16.73 9.38
C ALA A 90 -8.47 15.46 9.70
N MET A 91 -7.31 15.65 10.35
CA MET A 91 -6.41 14.56 10.69
C MET A 91 -7.11 13.48 11.51
N ALA A 92 -8.05 13.85 12.39
CA ALA A 92 -8.83 12.93 13.19
C ALA A 92 -9.69 11.97 12.33
N ASP A 93 -10.27 12.47 11.23
CA ASP A 93 -11.05 11.64 10.30
C ASP A 93 -10.13 10.64 9.59
N LEU A 94 -8.96 11.08 9.12
CA LEU A 94 -7.96 10.21 8.52
C LEU A 94 -7.45 9.14 9.49
N GLN A 95 -7.17 9.51 10.75
CA GLN A 95 -6.74 8.56 11.77
C GLN A 95 -7.81 7.51 12.03
N ALA A 96 -9.09 7.90 12.11
CA ALA A 96 -10.19 6.95 12.27
C ALA A 96 -10.24 5.93 11.12
N VAL A 97 -10.11 6.39 9.86
CA VAL A 97 -10.05 5.50 8.68
C VAL A 97 -8.87 4.53 8.75
N ILE A 98 -7.64 5.00 8.97
CA ILE A 98 -6.46 4.10 8.90
C ILE A 98 -6.30 3.21 10.14
N GLN A 99 -6.97 3.54 11.24
CA GLN A 99 -6.99 2.72 12.45
C GLN A 99 -8.10 1.69 12.42
N SER A 100 -9.15 1.89 11.62
CA SER A 100 -10.22 0.92 11.40
C SER A 100 -9.64 -0.45 10.96
N PRO A 101 -10.11 -1.55 11.56
CA PRO A 101 -9.77 -2.90 11.12
C PRO A 101 -10.18 -3.18 9.66
N GLU A 102 -11.27 -2.57 9.21
CA GLU A 102 -11.88 -2.74 7.89
C GLU A 102 -10.99 -2.18 6.78
N PHE A 103 -10.31 -1.05 7.01
CA PHE A 103 -9.46 -0.42 5.99
C PHE A 103 -8.40 -1.37 5.37
N PHE A 104 -7.74 -2.17 6.20
CA PHE A 104 -6.75 -3.14 5.73
C PHE A 104 -7.38 -4.47 5.26
N GLN A 105 -8.66 -4.70 5.51
CA GLN A 105 -9.43 -5.81 4.96
C GLN A 105 -9.97 -5.45 3.57
N ASP A 106 -10.52 -4.24 3.40
CA ASP A 106 -11.04 -3.70 2.13
C ASP A 106 -9.90 -3.46 1.13
N GLY A 107 -8.77 -2.92 1.62
CA GLY A 107 -7.51 -2.88 0.87
C GLY A 107 -6.79 -4.24 0.80
N GLY A 108 -7.36 -5.28 1.39
CA GLY A 108 -6.73 -6.58 1.59
C GLY A 108 -6.27 -7.22 0.30
N ALA A 109 -7.01 -7.06 -0.80
CA ALA A 109 -6.61 -7.59 -2.12
C ALA A 109 -5.33 -6.92 -2.65
N TYR A 110 -5.17 -5.61 -2.45
CA TYR A 110 -3.95 -4.89 -2.83
C TYR A 110 -2.75 -5.33 -2.00
N PHE A 111 -2.86 -5.27 -0.67
CA PHE A 111 -1.75 -5.61 0.21
C PHE A 111 -1.38 -7.09 0.12
N THR A 112 -2.38 -7.97 0.07
CA THR A 112 -2.17 -9.41 -0.10
C THR A 112 -1.65 -9.74 -1.49
N GLY A 113 -2.06 -9.00 -2.54
CA GLY A 113 -1.55 -9.20 -3.89
C GLY A 113 -0.05 -8.93 -3.99
N ILE A 114 0.41 -7.78 -3.50
CA ILE A 114 1.85 -7.44 -3.46
C ILE A 114 2.62 -8.44 -2.59
N TRP A 115 2.05 -8.80 -1.43
CA TRP A 115 2.69 -9.76 -0.53
C TRP A 115 2.80 -11.16 -1.13
N ARG A 116 1.73 -11.64 -1.77
CA ARG A 116 1.71 -12.93 -2.48
C ARG A 116 2.74 -12.96 -3.60
N GLN A 117 2.92 -11.85 -4.32
CA GLN A 117 3.97 -11.75 -5.32
C GLN A 117 5.38 -11.88 -4.73
N ALA A 118 5.59 -11.43 -3.49
CA ALA A 118 6.84 -11.63 -2.77
C ALA A 118 7.00 -13.07 -2.23
N GLU A 119 5.90 -13.73 -1.81
CA GLU A 119 5.90 -15.13 -1.35
C GLU A 119 6.07 -16.13 -2.52
N ASP A 120 5.35 -15.92 -3.62
CA ASP A 120 5.34 -16.79 -4.82
C ASP A 120 6.54 -16.53 -5.74
N SER A 121 7.39 -15.56 -5.40
CA SER A 121 8.62 -15.26 -6.14
C SER A 121 9.58 -16.46 -6.10
N SER A 122 10.14 -16.82 -7.26
CA SER A 122 11.19 -17.84 -7.36
C SER A 122 12.48 -17.45 -6.64
N LEU A 123 12.67 -16.16 -6.35
CA LEU A 123 13.73 -15.64 -5.50
C LEU A 123 13.28 -15.69 -4.04
N ALA A 124 13.85 -16.63 -3.28
CA ALA A 124 13.62 -16.77 -1.84
C ALA A 124 14.16 -15.54 -1.06
N GLY A 125 13.53 -15.24 0.09
CA GLY A 125 14.04 -14.23 1.03
C GLY A 125 13.35 -12.86 1.01
N GLN A 126 12.44 -12.60 0.06
CA GLN A 126 11.72 -11.32 0.02
C GLN A 126 10.85 -11.05 1.26
N PRO A 127 10.07 -12.02 1.79
CA PRO A 127 9.32 -11.82 3.02
C PRO A 127 10.20 -11.47 4.23
N GLU A 128 11.35 -12.15 4.39
CA GLU A 128 12.32 -11.91 5.45
C GLU A 128 12.88 -10.49 5.36
N ILE A 129 13.26 -10.04 4.16
CA ILE A 129 13.74 -8.68 3.91
C ILE A 129 12.65 -7.66 4.25
N LEU A 130 11.41 -7.87 3.78
CA LEU A 130 10.29 -6.96 4.06
C LEU A 130 9.96 -6.88 5.55
N PHE A 131 10.09 -7.98 6.30
CA PHE A 131 9.95 -7.94 7.76
C PHE A 131 11.03 -7.12 8.45
N GLN A 132 12.27 -7.18 7.98
CA GLN A 132 13.35 -6.34 8.54
C GLN A 132 13.14 -4.86 8.18
N LEU A 133 12.84 -4.58 6.90
CA LEU A 133 12.60 -3.22 6.40
C LEU A 133 11.36 -2.56 7.01
N CYS A 134 10.38 -3.34 7.48
CA CYS A 134 9.17 -2.74 8.05
C CYS A 134 9.43 -2.02 9.39
N GLN A 135 10.55 -2.36 10.05
CA GLN A 135 10.95 -1.81 11.34
C GLN A 135 11.83 -0.58 11.22
N ARG A 136 12.76 -0.59 10.26
CA ARG A 136 13.68 0.52 9.96
C ARG A 136 14.27 0.35 8.57
N ASP A 137 14.78 1.44 8.01
CA ASP A 137 15.51 1.39 6.74
C ASP A 137 16.86 0.70 6.93
N LEU A 138 17.28 -0.14 5.99
CA LEU A 138 18.49 -0.96 6.12
C LEU A 138 19.34 -0.92 4.86
N SER A 139 20.65 -0.95 5.02
CA SER A 139 21.63 -1.20 3.95
C SER A 139 21.66 -2.69 3.56
N VAL A 140 22.30 -3.02 2.44
CA VAL A 140 22.48 -4.42 2.01
C VAL A 140 23.20 -5.24 3.07
N SER A 141 24.26 -4.69 3.68
CA SER A 141 25.04 -5.38 4.71
C SER A 141 24.22 -5.69 5.96
N GLU A 142 23.42 -4.74 6.43
CA GLU A 142 22.52 -4.97 7.58
C GLU A 142 21.42 -5.99 7.26
N LEU A 143 20.93 -6.03 6.01
CA LEU A 143 19.94 -7.02 5.58
C LEU A 143 20.53 -8.43 5.51
N VAL A 144 21.75 -8.57 5.01
CA VAL A 144 22.48 -9.86 5.01
C VAL A 144 22.64 -10.36 6.45
N GLU A 145 23.09 -9.49 7.36
CA GLU A 145 23.24 -9.84 8.78
C GLU A 145 21.91 -10.21 9.44
N ALA A 146 20.85 -9.41 9.23
CA ALA A 146 19.58 -9.59 9.90
C ALA A 146 18.75 -10.77 9.37
N THR A 147 18.97 -11.18 8.12
CA THR A 147 18.22 -12.28 7.47
C THR A 147 19.01 -13.58 7.40
N GLY A 148 20.35 -13.53 7.48
CA GLY A 148 21.23 -14.68 7.25
C GLY A 148 21.27 -15.15 5.80
N LEU A 149 20.70 -14.40 4.86
CA LEU A 149 20.69 -14.72 3.43
C LEU A 149 22.06 -14.39 2.81
N ALA A 150 22.41 -15.09 1.73
CA ALA A 150 23.61 -14.75 0.98
C ALA A 150 23.47 -13.37 0.32
N HIS A 151 24.57 -12.63 0.22
CA HIS A 151 24.59 -11.27 -0.36
C HIS A 151 23.89 -11.20 -1.73
N GLN A 152 24.20 -12.14 -2.62
CA GLN A 152 23.59 -12.21 -3.96
C GLN A 152 22.07 -12.43 -3.93
N GLN A 153 21.55 -13.18 -2.93
CA GLN A 153 20.12 -13.38 -2.75
C GLN A 153 19.43 -12.08 -2.30
N VAL A 154 20.06 -11.36 -1.36
CA VAL A 154 19.56 -10.06 -0.90
C VAL A 154 19.51 -9.07 -2.05
N GLU A 155 20.58 -8.96 -2.86
CA GLU A 155 20.59 -8.05 -4.02
C GLU A 155 19.53 -8.40 -5.05
N ALA A 156 19.36 -9.69 -5.38
CA ALA A 156 18.33 -10.12 -6.34
C ALA A 156 16.90 -9.83 -5.82
N ALA A 157 16.65 -10.07 -4.54
CA ALA A 157 15.39 -9.76 -3.88
C ALA A 157 15.11 -8.25 -3.87
N LEU A 158 16.11 -7.43 -3.51
CA LEU A 158 16.00 -5.97 -3.51
C LEU A 158 15.71 -5.44 -4.93
N ALA A 159 16.43 -5.92 -5.94
CA ALA A 159 16.20 -5.53 -7.34
C ALA A 159 14.75 -5.82 -7.79
N THR A 160 14.22 -6.97 -7.39
CA THR A 160 12.83 -7.37 -7.68
C THR A 160 11.83 -6.45 -6.98
N LEU A 161 12.02 -6.23 -5.67
CA LEU A 161 11.15 -5.36 -4.87
C LEU A 161 11.15 -3.90 -5.37
N ILE A 162 12.29 -3.40 -5.84
CA ILE A 162 12.40 -2.06 -6.46
C ILE A 162 11.67 -2.03 -7.80
N SER A 163 11.83 -3.05 -8.64
CA SER A 163 11.17 -3.08 -9.96
C SER A 163 9.64 -3.03 -9.86
N HIS A 164 9.10 -3.56 -8.77
CA HIS A 164 7.68 -3.58 -8.43
C HIS A 164 7.24 -2.38 -7.55
N ASP A 165 8.10 -1.38 -7.35
CA ASP A 165 7.85 -0.20 -6.51
C ASP A 165 7.47 -0.50 -5.05
N VAL A 166 7.84 -1.68 -4.52
CA VAL A 166 7.55 -2.04 -3.11
C VAL A 166 8.47 -1.28 -2.17
N ILE A 167 9.73 -1.16 -2.56
CA ILE A 167 10.78 -0.43 -1.83
C ILE A 167 11.53 0.50 -2.78
N HIS A 168 12.28 1.45 -2.22
CA HIS A 168 13.19 2.32 -2.95
C HIS A 168 14.52 2.47 -2.20
N ALA A 169 15.57 2.86 -2.91
CA ALA A 169 16.84 3.25 -2.31
C ALA A 169 16.76 4.70 -1.83
N THR A 170 17.22 4.94 -0.62
CA THR A 170 17.33 6.28 -0.02
C THR A 170 18.64 6.94 -0.42
N ALA A 171 18.73 8.26 -0.25
CA ALA A 171 19.98 9.00 -0.51
C ALA A 171 21.16 8.53 0.36
N ALA A 172 20.90 7.86 1.48
CA ALA A 172 21.91 7.31 2.38
C ALA A 172 22.36 5.88 2.01
N GLY A 173 21.94 5.35 0.85
CA GLY A 173 22.28 3.98 0.43
C GLY A 173 21.57 2.88 1.25
N ARG A 174 20.46 3.23 1.90
CA ARG A 174 19.59 2.28 2.62
C ARG A 174 18.34 2.02 1.76
N TYR A 175 17.57 1.01 2.12
CA TYR A 175 16.29 0.70 1.46
C TYR A 175 15.14 0.96 2.41
N ALA A 176 14.05 1.48 1.88
CA ALA A 176 12.84 1.84 2.62
C ALA A 176 11.61 1.44 1.82
N PHE A 177 10.47 1.22 2.50
CA PHE A 177 9.20 1.02 1.83
C PHE A 177 8.84 2.26 1.00
N THR A 178 8.40 2.05 -0.24
CA THR A 178 7.87 3.14 -1.06
C THR A 178 6.55 3.66 -0.50
N VAL A 179 5.69 2.74 -0.05
CA VAL A 179 4.36 3.05 0.48
C VAL A 179 4.31 2.79 1.98
N GLU A 180 4.11 3.84 2.77
CA GLU A 180 4.04 3.76 4.24
C GLU A 180 2.87 2.89 4.73
N LEU A 181 1.73 2.91 4.07
CA LEU A 181 0.61 2.01 4.41
C LEU A 181 0.98 0.54 4.24
N MET A 182 1.79 0.19 3.23
CA MET A 182 2.28 -1.17 3.06
C MET A 182 3.21 -1.56 4.21
N ARG A 183 4.13 -0.67 4.61
CA ARG A 183 5.00 -0.87 5.77
C ARG A 183 4.19 -1.18 7.03
N ARG A 184 3.16 -0.37 7.32
CA ARG A 184 2.26 -0.56 8.47
C ARG A 184 1.48 -1.86 8.39
N TRP A 185 1.02 -2.25 7.20
CA TRP A 185 0.33 -3.52 7.00
C TRP A 185 1.26 -4.72 7.32
N VAL A 186 2.50 -4.70 6.81
CA VAL A 186 3.51 -5.74 7.11
C VAL A 186 3.80 -5.80 8.61
N GLN A 187 3.95 -4.66 9.29
CA GLN A 187 4.13 -4.62 10.74
C GLN A 187 2.95 -5.25 11.50
N ARG A 188 1.70 -4.96 11.11
CA ARG A 188 0.51 -5.57 11.71
C ARG A 188 0.48 -7.09 11.48
N ARG A 189 0.84 -7.55 10.29
CA ARG A 189 0.95 -8.99 9.97
C ARG A 189 2.01 -9.67 10.83
N LEU A 190 3.20 -9.09 10.94
CA LEU A 190 4.29 -9.61 11.76
C LEU A 190 3.87 -9.74 13.23
N ARG A 191 3.21 -8.72 13.79
CA ARG A 191 2.67 -8.76 15.16
C ARG A 191 1.65 -9.89 15.36
N ARG A 192 0.78 -10.15 14.38
CA ARG A 192 -0.18 -11.27 14.45
C ARG A 192 0.51 -12.64 14.41
N ILE A 193 1.57 -12.78 13.60
CA ILE A 193 2.35 -14.02 13.52
C ILE A 193 3.10 -14.27 14.83
N LEU A 194 3.77 -13.25 15.38
CA LEU A 194 4.51 -13.35 16.64
C LEU A 194 3.58 -13.54 17.84
N GLY A 195 2.43 -12.85 17.88
CA GLY A 195 1.43 -13.00 18.92
C GLY A 195 0.75 -14.39 18.94
N LYS A 196 0.67 -15.07 17.78
CA LYS A 196 0.23 -16.47 17.70
C LYS A 196 1.29 -17.49 18.14
N LYS A 197 2.56 -17.08 18.28
CA LYS A 197 3.67 -17.94 18.70
C LYS A 197 3.93 -17.91 20.21
N MET A 198 3.18 -17.14 20.99
CA MET A 198 3.22 -17.18 22.45
C MET A 198 2.08 -18.08 22.98
N PRO A 199 2.38 -19.18 23.70
CA PRO A 199 1.38 -19.97 24.41
C PRO A 199 0.77 -19.21 25.59
#